data_AF-A0A858C175-F1
#
_entry.id   AF-A0A858C175-F1
#
_cell.length_a   1.000
_cell.length_b   1.000
_cell.length_c   1.000
_cell.angle_alpha   90.00
_cell.angle_beta   90.00
_cell.angle_gamma   90.00
#
_symmetry.space_group_name_H-M   'P 1'
#
loop_
_entity.id
_entity.type
_entity.pdbx_description
1 polymer ?
#
loop_
_entity_poly.entity_id
_entity_poly.type
_entity_poly.pdbx_seq_one_letter_code
_entity_poly.pdbx_strand_id
1 'polypeptide(L)'
;MEPATRSRHVALHLPLALPLVIILGTLSGLSVADQVLYPGFGLNTGQSIAMNSYVLMMQNDCNLVFYDGGHAVWASGSQGKGANCRVIMQRDGNLVIYSASGSPVWASNTARGSGFYALVMQSDRNLVMYGPAIWATGTNAMAAKDSIPKGAVLTSGVLLGGHPNVTARGAVAGEGSKN
;
A
#
# COMPACT_ATOMS: atom_id res chain seq x y z
N MET A 1 -7.93 88.98 5.21
CA MET A 1 -6.83 89.02 4.23
C MET A 1 -5.73 88.12 4.79
N GLU A 2 -5.06 87.36 3.92
CA GLU A 2 -4.17 86.20 4.19
C GLU A 2 -4.84 84.81 4.37
N PRO A 3 -4.20 83.73 3.86
CA PRO A 3 -4.77 83.01 2.73
C PRO A 3 -4.91 81.50 2.95
N ALA A 4 -5.70 80.87 2.09
CA ALA A 4 -5.86 79.43 2.01
C ALA A 4 -4.62 78.77 1.37
N THR A 5 -3.95 77.88 2.12
CA THR A 5 -2.91 76.98 1.59
C THR A 5 -3.52 75.61 1.30
N ARG A 6 -3.57 75.30 0.01
CA ARG A 6 -3.97 74.02 -0.59
C ARG A 6 -3.05 72.89 -0.11
N SER A 7 -3.59 71.84 0.51
CA SER A 7 -2.85 70.60 0.75
C SER A 7 -3.68 69.34 0.48
N ARG A 8 -3.38 68.78 -0.70
CA ARG A 8 -3.25 67.36 -1.08
C ARG A 8 -4.37 66.37 -0.70
N HIS A 9 -5.02 65.87 -1.75
CA HIS A 9 -5.77 64.62 -1.75
C HIS A 9 -4.91 63.46 -1.22
N VAL A 10 -5.36 62.84 -0.14
CA VAL A 10 -4.91 61.51 0.28
C VAL A 10 -6.11 60.57 0.08
N ALA A 11 -5.98 59.68 -0.90
CA ALA A 11 -6.96 58.65 -1.18
C ALA A 11 -6.97 57.64 -0.02
N LEU A 12 -8.07 57.58 0.72
CA LEU A 12 -8.30 56.54 1.71
C LEU A 12 -8.94 55.34 1.00
N HIS A 13 -8.11 54.47 0.43
CA HIS A 13 -8.57 53.16 -0.02
C HIS A 13 -8.84 52.30 1.22
N LEU A 14 -10.10 52.00 1.52
CA LEU A 14 -10.43 50.96 2.50
C LEU A 14 -9.79 49.65 2.02
N PRO A 15 -8.94 48.97 2.81
CA PRO A 15 -8.53 47.62 2.47
C PRO A 15 -9.76 46.71 2.60
N LEU A 16 -10.14 46.08 1.48
CA LEU A 16 -11.15 45.04 1.45
C LEU A 16 -10.65 43.88 2.32
N ALA A 17 -11.22 43.73 3.52
CA ALA A 17 -11.01 42.58 4.36
C ALA A 17 -11.62 41.34 3.67
N LEU A 18 -10.77 40.53 3.04
CA LEU A 18 -11.17 39.20 2.57
C LEU A 18 -11.29 38.27 3.78
N PRO A 19 -12.46 37.64 4.01
CA PRO A 19 -12.59 36.67 5.08
C PRO A 19 -11.74 35.44 4.75
N LEU A 20 -10.83 35.14 5.67
CA LEU A 20 -10.35 33.82 6.09
C LEU A 20 -10.96 32.64 5.29
N VAL A 21 -10.30 32.23 4.21
CA VAL A 21 -10.52 30.88 3.68
C VAL A 21 -9.81 29.93 4.64
N ILE A 22 -10.64 29.34 5.49
CA ILE A 22 -10.33 28.25 6.40
C ILE A 22 -9.43 27.25 5.66
N ILE A 23 -8.27 26.99 6.25
CA ILE A 23 -7.37 25.89 5.90
C ILE A 23 -8.26 24.67 5.71
N LEU A 24 -8.45 24.27 4.44
CA LEU A 24 -9.15 23.05 4.12
C LEU A 24 -8.32 21.96 4.79
N GLY A 25 -8.89 21.44 5.89
CA GLY A 25 -8.23 20.48 6.75
C GLY A 25 -7.59 19.42 5.90
N THR A 26 -6.37 19.03 6.29
CA THR A 26 -5.67 17.89 5.74
C THR A 26 -6.71 16.82 5.46
N LEU A 27 -6.90 16.48 4.18
CA LEU A 27 -7.52 15.21 3.84
C LEU A 27 -6.53 14.21 4.43
N SER A 28 -6.76 13.80 5.68
CA SER A 28 -6.21 12.58 6.23
C SER A 28 -6.67 11.56 5.21
N GLY A 29 -5.79 11.23 4.26
CA GLY A 29 -6.05 10.17 3.30
C GLY A 29 -6.54 9.03 4.15
N LEU A 30 -7.74 8.53 3.88
CA LEU A 30 -8.23 7.33 4.52
C LEU A 30 -7.09 6.33 4.35
N SER A 31 -6.35 6.06 5.42
CA SER A 31 -5.49 4.91 5.46
C SER A 31 -6.50 3.78 5.40
N VAL A 32 -6.79 3.32 4.19
CA VAL A 32 -7.38 2.02 4.01
C VAL A 32 -6.40 1.13 4.72
N ALA A 33 -6.82 0.67 5.89
CA ALA A 33 -6.01 -0.17 6.70
C ALA A 33 -5.69 -1.38 5.81
N ASP A 34 -4.40 -1.65 5.58
CA ASP A 34 -4.01 -2.83 4.82
C ASP A 34 -4.59 -4.01 5.60
N GLN A 35 -5.49 -4.78 4.98
CA GLN A 35 -6.07 -5.99 5.58
C GLN A 35 -5.40 -7.26 5.02
N VAL A 36 -4.49 -7.10 4.05
CA VAL A 36 -3.84 -8.18 3.30
C VAL A 36 -2.32 -8.05 3.39
N LEU A 37 -1.64 -9.15 3.71
CA LEU A 37 -0.19 -9.27 3.55
C LEU A 37 0.11 -10.11 2.30
N TYR A 38 0.61 -9.44 1.27
CA TYR A 38 0.95 -10.03 -0.03
C TYR A 38 2.25 -10.87 0.02
N PRO A 39 2.45 -11.79 -0.94
CA PRO A 39 3.59 -12.68 -0.91
C PRO A 39 4.90 -11.91 -1.20
N GLY A 40 5.92 -12.18 -0.40
CA GLY A 40 7.19 -11.46 -0.38
C GLY A 40 7.19 -10.21 0.51
N PHE A 41 6.03 -9.80 1.02
CA PHE A 41 5.91 -8.69 1.96
C PHE A 41 5.75 -9.18 3.39
N GLY A 42 6.01 -8.28 4.32
CA GLY A 42 6.12 -8.60 5.73
C GLY A 42 5.92 -7.40 6.63
N LEU A 43 5.81 -7.69 7.92
CA LEU A 43 5.81 -6.69 8.98
C LEU A 43 7.11 -6.82 9.75
N ASN A 44 7.86 -5.73 9.83
CA ASN A 44 8.95 -5.62 10.78
C ASN A 44 8.39 -5.43 12.19
N THR A 45 9.25 -5.65 13.18
CA THR A 45 8.98 -5.33 14.58
C THR A 45 8.32 -3.94 14.73
N GLY A 46 7.22 -3.88 15.48
CA GLY A 46 6.40 -2.69 15.71
C GLY A 46 5.37 -2.39 14.62
N GLN A 47 5.47 -3.01 13.44
CA GLN A 47 4.53 -2.79 12.35
C GLN A 47 3.29 -3.68 12.48
N SER A 48 2.18 -3.21 11.90
CA SER A 48 0.92 -3.93 11.90
C SER A 48 0.14 -3.72 10.60
N ILE A 49 -0.73 -4.67 10.30
CA ILE A 49 -1.88 -4.50 9.41
C ILE A 49 -3.15 -4.46 10.25
N ALA A 50 -4.20 -3.78 9.80
CA ALA A 50 -5.40 -3.58 10.59
C ALA A 50 -6.65 -3.54 9.73
N MET A 51 -7.81 -3.79 10.35
CA MET A 51 -9.12 -3.57 9.77
C MET A 51 -10.13 -3.39 10.91
N ASN A 52 -10.80 -2.25 10.98
CA ASN A 52 -11.71 -1.91 12.10
C ASN A 52 -11.01 -2.05 13.46
N SER A 53 -11.52 -2.90 14.37
CA SER A 53 -10.92 -3.20 15.67
C SER A 53 -9.82 -4.26 15.62
N TYR A 54 -9.61 -4.89 14.47
CA TYR A 54 -8.69 -6.01 14.32
C TYR A 54 -7.29 -5.50 13.95
N VAL A 55 -6.26 -6.05 14.59
CA VAL A 55 -4.86 -5.68 14.34
C VAL A 55 -3.99 -6.93 14.36
N LEU A 56 -3.22 -7.17 13.30
CA LEU A 56 -2.14 -8.16 13.30
C LEU A 56 -0.82 -7.42 13.42
N MET A 57 -0.09 -7.63 14.52
CA MET A 57 1.12 -6.88 14.84
C MET A 57 2.31 -7.81 15.09
N MET A 58 3.44 -7.49 14.47
CA MET A 58 4.73 -8.10 14.79
C MET A 58 5.33 -7.34 15.97
N GLN A 59 5.24 -7.87 17.18
CA GLN A 59 5.65 -7.17 18.40
C GLN A 59 7.19 -7.13 18.59
N ASN A 60 7.64 -6.26 19.50
CA ASN A 60 9.06 -6.06 19.84
C ASN A 60 9.75 -7.27 20.47
N ASP A 61 8.98 -8.15 21.09
CA ASP A 61 9.46 -9.38 21.71
C ASP A 61 9.54 -10.57 20.73
N CYS A 62 9.36 -10.33 19.43
CA CYS A 62 9.27 -11.35 18.39
C CYS A 62 8.00 -12.23 18.42
N ASN A 63 6.93 -11.77 19.06
CA ASN A 63 5.62 -12.41 18.99
C ASN A 63 4.73 -11.78 17.90
N LEU A 64 4.16 -12.60 17.03
CA LEU A 64 3.14 -12.14 16.09
C LEU A 64 1.78 -12.35 16.75
N VAL A 65 1.02 -11.27 16.93
CA VAL A 65 -0.23 -11.30 17.69
C VAL A 65 -1.36 -10.69 16.88
N PHE A 66 -2.49 -11.39 16.87
CA PHE A 66 -3.75 -10.91 16.30
C PHE A 66 -4.65 -10.44 17.44
N TYR A 67 -5.10 -9.19 17.34
CA TYR A 67 -5.90 -8.49 18.33
C TYR A 67 -7.30 -8.20 17.81
N ASP A 68 -8.26 -8.12 18.73
CA ASP A 68 -9.60 -7.57 18.53
C ASP A 68 -9.91 -6.58 19.65
N GLY A 69 -10.04 -5.28 19.30
CA GLY A 69 -10.33 -4.23 20.28
C GLY A 69 -9.28 -4.13 21.39
N GLY A 70 -8.01 -4.41 21.06
CA GLY A 70 -6.90 -4.43 22.02
C GLY A 70 -6.73 -5.75 22.79
N HIS A 71 -7.63 -6.73 22.63
CA HIS A 71 -7.50 -8.05 23.25
C HIS A 71 -6.82 -9.03 22.32
N ALA A 72 -5.76 -9.70 22.77
CA ALA A 72 -5.11 -10.75 21.98
C ALA A 72 -6.06 -11.94 21.82
N VAL A 73 -6.41 -12.27 20.58
CA VAL A 73 -7.27 -13.42 20.24
C VAL A 73 -6.49 -14.60 19.67
N TRP A 74 -5.28 -14.35 19.15
CA TRP A 74 -4.33 -15.38 18.73
C TRP A 74 -2.89 -14.86 18.83
N ALA A 75 -1.93 -15.74 19.11
CA ALA A 75 -0.51 -15.42 19.09
C ALA A 75 0.32 -16.60 18.57
N SER A 76 1.47 -16.31 17.93
CA SER A 76 2.42 -17.33 17.47
C SER A 76 3.15 -18.06 18.60
N GLY A 77 3.20 -17.46 19.80
CA GLY A 77 3.93 -18.03 20.94
C GLY A 77 5.45 -18.01 20.72
N SER A 78 5.95 -16.96 20.08
CA SER A 78 7.36 -16.80 19.71
C SER A 78 8.08 -15.69 20.47
N GLN A 79 7.46 -15.19 21.53
CA GLN A 79 8.05 -14.19 22.42
C GLN A 79 9.42 -14.66 22.97
N GLY A 80 10.42 -13.79 22.92
CA GLY A 80 11.78 -14.04 23.43
C GLY A 80 12.62 -15.01 22.60
N LYS A 81 12.12 -15.51 21.46
CA LYS A 81 12.87 -16.45 20.59
C LYS A 81 13.84 -15.74 19.62
N GLY A 82 13.90 -14.42 19.64
CA GLY A 82 14.78 -13.62 18.80
C GLY A 82 14.75 -12.13 19.16
N ALA A 83 15.38 -11.31 18.32
CA ALA A 83 15.35 -9.85 18.40
C ALA A 83 15.19 -9.24 17.01
N ASN A 84 14.59 -8.04 16.94
CA ASN A 84 14.29 -7.30 15.71
C ASN A 84 13.68 -8.19 14.62
N CYS A 85 12.65 -8.96 15.00
CA CYS A 85 12.04 -9.91 14.11
C CYS A 85 11.18 -9.25 13.03
N ARG A 86 10.95 -10.00 11.96
CA ARG A 86 9.96 -9.68 10.93
C ARG A 86 9.19 -10.93 10.54
N VAL A 87 7.88 -10.79 10.34
CA VAL A 87 7.06 -11.82 9.70
C VAL A 87 7.02 -11.57 8.20
N ILE A 88 7.10 -12.62 7.39
CA ILE A 88 6.97 -12.56 5.93
C ILE A 88 5.94 -13.60 5.49
N MET A 89 4.99 -13.18 4.64
CA MET A 89 4.19 -14.10 3.85
C MET A 89 5.04 -14.55 2.67
N GLN A 90 5.57 -15.76 2.69
CA GLN A 90 6.47 -16.26 1.65
C GLN A 90 5.71 -16.67 0.38
N ARG A 91 6.43 -16.69 -0.75
CA ARG A 91 5.88 -17.07 -2.06
C ARG A 91 5.57 -18.56 -2.19
N ASP A 92 5.96 -19.39 -1.23
CA ASP A 92 5.70 -20.82 -1.22
C ASP A 92 4.46 -21.21 -0.40
N GLY A 93 3.74 -20.23 0.16
CA GLY A 93 2.59 -20.47 1.02
C GLY A 93 2.95 -20.69 2.49
N ASN A 94 4.14 -20.26 2.94
CA ASN A 94 4.52 -20.31 4.34
C ASN A 94 4.55 -18.92 4.96
N LEU A 95 3.94 -18.75 6.14
CA LEU A 95 4.07 -17.52 6.93
C LEU A 95 5.18 -17.75 7.95
N VAL A 96 6.25 -16.95 7.89
CA VAL A 96 7.45 -17.20 8.69
C VAL A 96 7.91 -15.95 9.41
N ILE A 97 8.21 -16.09 10.69
CA ILE A 97 8.87 -15.06 11.49
C ILE A 97 10.37 -15.35 11.45
N TYR A 98 11.17 -14.34 11.09
CA TYR A 98 12.62 -14.38 11.09
C TYR A 98 13.18 -13.41 12.12
N SER A 99 14.25 -13.81 12.81
CA SER A 99 15.06 -12.90 13.63
C SER A 99 15.93 -11.98 12.76
N ALA A 100 16.63 -11.02 13.40
CA ALA A 100 17.63 -10.18 12.76
C ALA A 100 18.73 -10.96 12.02
N SER A 101 19.12 -12.13 12.55
CA SER A 101 20.13 -13.00 11.93
C SER A 101 19.63 -13.77 10.71
N GLY A 102 18.34 -13.63 10.36
CA GLY A 102 17.71 -14.40 9.28
C GLY A 102 17.34 -15.83 9.68
N SER A 103 17.42 -16.18 10.97
CA SER A 103 17.00 -17.49 11.46
C SER A 103 15.47 -17.52 11.65
N PRO A 104 14.77 -18.59 11.21
CA PRO A 104 13.34 -18.71 11.46
C PRO A 104 13.08 -18.95 12.94
N VAL A 105 12.17 -18.17 13.55
CA VAL A 105 11.77 -18.32 14.97
C VAL A 105 10.40 -18.99 15.13
N TRP A 106 9.56 -18.91 14.09
CA TRP A 106 8.26 -19.56 13.98
C TRP A 106 7.85 -19.68 12.51
N ALA A 107 7.08 -20.72 12.18
CA ALA A 107 6.47 -20.88 10.86
C ALA A 107 5.07 -21.50 10.97
N SER A 108 4.18 -21.18 10.02
CA SER A 108 2.88 -21.85 9.89
C SER A 108 2.99 -23.30 9.42
N ASN A 109 4.13 -23.67 8.83
CA ASN A 109 4.40 -25.01 8.26
C ASN A 109 3.43 -25.38 7.15
N THR A 110 3.08 -24.40 6.31
CA THR A 110 2.08 -24.54 5.24
C THR A 110 2.67 -24.45 3.84
N ALA A 111 4.00 -24.55 3.71
CA ALA A 111 4.68 -24.52 2.41
C ALA A 111 4.10 -25.57 1.46
N ARG A 112 3.66 -25.12 0.29
CA ARG A 112 3.00 -25.94 -0.75
C ARG A 112 3.61 -25.77 -2.14
N GLY A 113 4.68 -24.99 -2.23
CA GLY A 113 5.38 -24.68 -3.48
C GLY A 113 5.07 -23.27 -3.98
N SER A 114 5.85 -22.81 -4.95
CA SER A 114 5.81 -21.43 -5.46
C SER A 114 4.44 -21.04 -6.01
N GLY A 115 3.95 -19.87 -5.64
CA GLY A 115 2.69 -19.31 -6.10
C GLY A 115 2.39 -17.93 -5.51
N PHE A 116 1.23 -17.37 -5.88
CA PHE A 116 0.71 -16.17 -5.23
C PHE A 116 -0.19 -16.57 -4.05
N TYR A 117 0.33 -16.40 -2.85
CA TYR A 117 -0.40 -16.58 -1.60
C TYR A 117 -0.56 -15.25 -0.89
N ALA A 118 -1.67 -15.06 -0.20
CA ALA A 118 -1.92 -13.85 0.59
C ALA A 118 -2.48 -14.23 1.96
N LEU A 119 -2.00 -13.57 3.01
CA LEU A 119 -2.61 -13.63 4.33
C LEU A 119 -3.66 -12.53 4.41
N VAL A 120 -4.91 -12.88 4.70
CA VAL A 120 -6.05 -11.97 4.69
C VAL A 120 -6.68 -11.94 6.07
N MET A 121 -6.80 -10.74 6.62
CA MET A 121 -7.61 -10.45 7.80
C MET A 121 -9.07 -10.30 7.37
N GLN A 122 -9.92 -11.21 7.82
CA GLN A 122 -11.33 -11.26 7.44
C GLN A 122 -12.22 -10.52 8.44
N SER A 123 -13.41 -10.11 7.99
CA SER A 123 -14.38 -9.37 8.81
C SER A 123 -14.99 -10.22 9.93
N ASP A 124 -14.94 -11.54 9.80
CA ASP A 124 -15.41 -12.53 10.78
C ASP A 124 -14.39 -12.86 11.89
N ARG A 125 -13.31 -12.06 12.01
CA ARG A 125 -12.22 -12.26 12.97
C ARG A 125 -11.40 -13.52 12.71
N ASN A 126 -11.25 -13.87 11.44
CA ASN A 126 -10.37 -14.95 11.01
C ASN A 126 -9.15 -14.38 10.25
N LEU A 127 -8.01 -15.05 10.39
CA LEU A 127 -6.78 -14.72 9.67
C LEU A 127 -6.44 -15.90 8.76
N VAL A 128 -6.71 -15.74 7.46
CA VAL A 128 -6.72 -16.86 6.52
C VAL A 128 -5.68 -16.65 5.44
N MET A 129 -4.92 -17.70 5.15
CA MET A 129 -4.05 -17.73 4.00
C MET A 129 -4.80 -18.29 2.78
N TYR A 130 -4.81 -17.53 1.70
CA TYR A 130 -5.37 -17.92 0.41
C TYR A 130 -4.28 -18.14 -0.62
N GLY A 131 -4.44 -19.12 -1.51
CA GLY A 131 -3.58 -19.36 -2.66
C GLY A 131 -3.31 -20.85 -2.94
N PRO A 132 -2.62 -21.17 -4.04
CA PRO A 132 -2.23 -20.23 -5.10
C PRO A 132 -3.46 -19.72 -5.87
N ALA A 133 -3.32 -18.60 -6.58
CA ALA A 133 -4.39 -18.06 -7.43
C ALA A 133 -4.87 -19.12 -8.44
N ILE A 134 -6.18 -19.35 -8.50
CA ILE A 134 -6.81 -20.34 -9.40
C ILE A 134 -7.09 -19.71 -10.78
N TRP A 135 -7.41 -18.42 -10.81
CA TRP A 135 -7.67 -17.66 -12.03
C TRP A 135 -7.10 -16.24 -11.90
N ALA A 136 -6.66 -15.69 -13.02
CA ALA A 136 -6.27 -14.30 -13.15
C ALA A 136 -6.64 -13.80 -14.55
N THR A 137 -6.90 -12.49 -14.69
CA THR A 137 -7.13 -11.85 -15.98
C THR A 137 -5.91 -11.95 -16.91
N GLY A 138 -4.71 -12.17 -16.36
CA GLY A 138 -3.46 -12.21 -17.11
C GLY A 138 -2.98 -10.85 -17.63
N THR A 139 -3.63 -9.76 -17.25
CA THR A 139 -3.35 -8.40 -17.73
C THR A 139 -2.22 -7.71 -16.97
N ASN A 140 -1.26 -8.48 -16.43
CA ASN A 140 -0.10 -7.91 -15.76
C ASN A 140 0.63 -7.04 -16.79
N ALA A 141 0.66 -5.72 -16.58
CA ALA A 141 1.58 -4.87 -17.32
C ALA A 141 2.97 -5.40 -16.98
N MET A 142 3.67 -5.97 -17.96
CA MET A 142 5.09 -6.22 -17.81
C MET A 142 5.70 -4.87 -17.41
N ALA A 143 6.15 -4.74 -16.16
CA ALA A 143 6.97 -3.59 -15.81
C ALA A 143 8.10 -3.55 -16.83
N ALA A 144 8.22 -2.42 -17.51
CA ALA A 144 9.23 -2.12 -18.52
C ALA A 144 10.52 -2.92 -18.29
N LYS A 145 10.67 -4.03 -19.01
CA LYS A 145 11.99 -4.45 -19.44
C LYS A 145 12.38 -3.43 -20.50
N ASP A 146 12.96 -2.32 -20.05
CA ASP A 146 14.06 -1.61 -20.72
C ASP A 146 14.31 -0.27 -20.02
N SER A 147 15.45 -0.22 -19.32
CA SER A 147 16.28 0.97 -19.07
C SER A 147 15.63 2.24 -18.52
N ILE A 148 15.76 2.50 -17.22
CA ILE A 148 16.01 3.87 -16.74
C ILE A 148 17.51 4.12 -16.91
N PRO A 149 17.96 5.09 -17.75
CA PRO A 149 19.37 5.47 -17.78
C PRO A 149 19.78 6.00 -16.40
N LYS A 150 20.94 5.57 -15.90
CA LYS A 150 21.55 6.16 -14.70
C LYS A 150 21.69 7.67 -14.93
N GLY A 151 20.94 8.47 -14.15
CA GLY A 151 21.05 9.93 -14.14
C GLY A 151 19.74 10.72 -14.30
N ALA A 152 18.58 10.07 -14.42
CA ALA A 152 17.31 10.81 -14.52
C ALA A 152 16.91 11.44 -13.16
N VAL A 153 17.14 12.74 -13.03
CA VAL A 153 16.56 13.59 -11.98
C VAL A 153 15.12 13.93 -12.40
N LEU A 154 14.13 13.48 -11.62
CA LEU A 154 12.73 13.82 -11.87
C LEU A 154 12.42 15.17 -11.22
N THR A 155 12.39 16.25 -12.01
CA THR A 155 11.74 17.50 -11.61
C THR A 155 10.23 17.37 -11.86
N SER A 156 9.44 17.82 -10.89
CA SER A 156 7.98 17.71 -10.93
C SER A 156 7.38 18.55 -12.05
N GLY A 157 6.47 17.95 -12.82
CA GLY A 157 5.49 18.66 -13.65
C GLY A 157 5.72 18.55 -15.16
N VAL A 158 5.17 17.52 -15.80
CA VAL A 158 4.73 17.58 -17.20
C VAL A 158 3.47 16.72 -17.37
N LEU A 159 2.34 17.40 -17.55
CA LEU A 159 1.12 16.85 -18.14
C LEU A 159 1.29 16.85 -19.67
N LEU A 160 1.16 15.70 -20.32
CA LEU A 160 0.83 15.57 -21.74
C LEU A 160 -0.03 14.29 -21.82
N GLY A 161 -1.35 14.37 -22.04
CA GLY A 161 -1.94 14.79 -23.31
C GLY A 161 -2.19 13.53 -24.13
N GLY A 162 -3.43 13.05 -24.17
CA GLY A 162 -3.77 11.77 -24.79
C GLY A 162 -3.79 11.80 -26.31
N HIS A 163 -3.86 10.62 -26.95
CA HIS A 163 -4.48 10.43 -28.26
C HIS A 163 -5.05 9.00 -28.41
N PRO A 164 -6.17 8.83 -29.15
CA PRO A 164 -6.94 7.59 -29.24
C PRO A 164 -6.56 6.72 -30.46
N ASN A 165 -6.99 5.46 -30.37
CA ASN A 165 -7.34 4.54 -31.47
C ASN A 165 -6.21 3.86 -32.26
N VAL A 166 -6.08 2.53 -32.08
CA VAL A 166 -5.51 1.63 -33.09
C VAL A 166 -6.49 0.46 -33.31
N THR A 167 -7.16 0.50 -34.45
CA THR A 167 -7.93 -0.56 -35.09
C THR A 167 -7.07 -1.81 -35.32
N ALA A 168 -7.54 -2.99 -34.89
CA ALA A 168 -7.04 -4.28 -35.39
C ALA A 168 -8.10 -4.91 -36.31
N ARG A 169 -7.79 -4.93 -37.62
CA ARG A 169 -8.50 -5.68 -38.66
C ARG A 169 -8.25 -7.18 -38.48
N GLY A 170 -9.27 -8.00 -38.78
CA GLY A 170 -9.27 -9.45 -38.58
C GLY A 170 -8.45 -10.26 -39.59
N ALA A 171 -8.28 -11.54 -39.26
CA ALA A 171 -8.04 -12.66 -40.17
C ALA A 171 -8.58 -13.94 -39.47
N VAL A 172 -9.75 -14.42 -39.89
CA VAL A 172 -10.00 -15.60 -40.75
C VAL A 172 -9.85 -16.94 -40.02
N ALA A 173 -10.99 -17.63 -39.94
CA ALA A 173 -11.15 -19.01 -39.53
C ALA A 173 -10.51 -19.98 -40.55
N GLY A 174 -9.88 -21.03 -40.05
CA GLY A 174 -9.52 -22.22 -40.81
C GLY A 174 -10.23 -23.42 -40.19
N GLU A 175 -11.25 -23.92 -40.86
CA GLU A 175 -11.99 -25.13 -40.52
C GLU A 175 -11.68 -26.21 -41.56
N GLY A 176 -11.38 -27.43 -41.10
CA GLY A 176 -11.58 -28.68 -41.83
C GLY A 176 -10.37 -29.30 -42.54
N SER A 177 -9.94 -30.50 -42.12
CA SER A 177 -10.39 -31.75 -42.75
C SER A 177 -9.76 -33.01 -42.12
N LYS A 178 -10.55 -34.07 -42.14
CA LYS A 178 -10.37 -35.44 -41.64
C LYS A 178 -9.19 -36.19 -42.29
N ASN A 179 -8.49 -37.01 -41.50
CA ASN A 179 -8.57 -38.47 -41.47
C ASN A 179 -7.77 -39.03 -40.29
#